data_AF-A0AAD6CTP6-F1
#
_entry.id   AF-A0AAD6CTP6-F1
#
_cell.length_a   1.000
_cell.length_b   1.000
_cell.length_c   1.000
_cell.angle_alpha   90.00
_cell.angle_beta   90.00
_cell.angle_gamma   90.00
#
_symmetry.space_group_name_H-M   'P 1'
#
loop_
_entity.id
_entity.type
_entity.pdbx_description
1 polymer ?
#
loop_
_entity_poly.entity_id
_entity_poly.type
_entity_poly.pdbx_seq_one_letter_code
_entity_poly.pdbx_strand_id
1 'polypeptide(L)'
;MNTCTSLEGNPDLYGLGIRIGIYLQWISACISLLLDPESAQSTYDVNSIFVFAILVATIIAAQQGAARIEMYLMLQFMLGSFITSMSTLGIRLWLMSPDRLAQIQTTTTTFFKSFWCAQEAMISRLSEKLSTSTWKSLFAELWAQNIIYISTPIVLHLIIPLEQLSIWKPPGLTWSGVIWRLTIATLVASYNLAFWFGSLGSGLQQPPGQGCGPPYVFLFSRQQLDGTVFDLCRVAAIVIAVIIFPASLLLLQLLANLWGYTCLFLYRDLLYLLKPTTQRAFQSALDRINTLLKKQENPFIALLNVPWALGPLNHITLTDVLGFLATPKDQSIRFSDVIKVCVSLGRGEVMKNETEATPPLFDEGLMSGWKHANIVWFIMSIEYTIHWNNIHGVDTINTTGQLIPFIIGCVTSLQVIKRIMLFAWAKKYPDWADTQLRFRDGANGFTLFEIVKRNENEDAEGRSQ
;
A
#
# COMPACT_ATOMS: atom_id res chain seq x y z
N MET A 1 3.80 -28.56 -42.01
CA MET A 1 4.09 -27.43 -41.11
C MET A 1 2.79 -27.10 -40.43
N ASN A 2 2.64 -27.46 -39.15
CA ASN A 2 1.42 -27.15 -38.40
C ASN A 2 1.40 -25.65 -38.16
N THR A 3 0.55 -24.93 -38.89
CA THR A 3 0.33 -23.50 -38.72
C THR A 3 -0.32 -23.28 -37.36
N CYS A 4 0.46 -22.75 -36.42
CA CYS A 4 -0.04 -22.24 -35.16
C CYS A 4 -1.14 -21.22 -35.43
N THR A 5 -2.36 -21.48 -34.96
CA THR A 5 -3.43 -20.50 -34.99
C THR A 5 -3.08 -19.37 -34.03
N SER A 6 -3.21 -18.14 -34.50
CA SER A 6 -3.03 -16.93 -33.69
C SER A 6 -3.99 -16.93 -32.51
N LEU A 7 -3.53 -16.49 -31.34
CA LEU A 7 -4.39 -16.30 -30.18
C LEU A 7 -5.24 -15.05 -30.40
N GLU A 8 -6.57 -15.20 -30.39
CA GLU A 8 -7.48 -14.07 -30.32
C GLU A 8 -7.51 -13.57 -28.88
N GLY A 9 -6.92 -12.39 -28.64
CA GLY A 9 -6.81 -11.82 -27.31
C GLY A 9 -8.06 -11.05 -26.92
N ASN A 10 -8.32 -10.95 -25.61
CA ASN A 10 -9.45 -10.18 -25.11
C ASN A 10 -9.11 -8.66 -25.06
N PRO A 11 -9.72 -7.84 -25.93
CA PRO A 11 -9.44 -6.40 -25.96
C PRO A 11 -9.89 -5.66 -24.69
N ASP A 12 -10.83 -6.21 -23.91
CA ASP A 12 -11.30 -5.61 -22.66
C ASP A 12 -10.36 -5.83 -21.47
N LEU A 13 -9.36 -6.71 -21.60
CA LEU A 13 -8.37 -6.96 -20.55
C LEU A 13 -7.07 -6.17 -20.75
N TYR A 14 -6.58 -6.11 -21.98
CA TYR A 14 -5.30 -5.49 -22.32
C TYR A 14 -5.26 -4.91 -23.74
N GLY A 15 -6.43 -4.53 -24.27
CA GLY A 15 -6.52 -3.83 -25.55
C GLY A 15 -5.75 -2.50 -25.57
N LEU A 16 -5.60 -1.94 -26.77
CA LEU A 16 -4.77 -0.78 -27.01
C LEU A 16 -5.12 0.41 -26.10
N GLY A 17 -6.41 0.67 -25.86
CA GLY A 17 -6.83 1.78 -25.00
C GLY A 17 -6.41 1.58 -23.53
N ILE A 18 -6.46 0.34 -23.04
CA ILE A 18 -6.02 -0.02 -21.68
C ILE A 18 -4.51 0.16 -21.55
N ARG A 19 -3.75 -0.40 -22.51
CA ARG A 19 -2.29 -0.28 -22.56
C ARG A 19 -1.83 1.16 -22.56
N ILE A 20 -2.32 1.98 -23.50
CA ILE A 20 -1.96 3.40 -23.60
C ILE A 20 -2.36 4.14 -22.32
N GLY A 21 -3.56 3.89 -21.79
CA GLY A 21 -4.02 4.50 -20.54
C GLY A 21 -3.05 4.24 -19.38
N ILE A 22 -2.63 2.99 -19.21
CA ILE A 22 -1.68 2.57 -18.17
C ILE A 22 -0.31 3.21 -18.37
N TYR A 23 0.21 3.20 -19.60
CA TYR A 23 1.52 3.77 -19.90
C TYR A 23 1.55 5.27 -19.63
N LEU A 24 0.51 5.99 -20.07
CA LEU A 24 0.34 7.41 -19.78
C LEU A 24 0.26 7.67 -18.27
N GLN A 25 -0.43 6.80 -17.53
CA GLN A 25 -0.54 6.90 -16.07
C GLN A 25 0.81 6.68 -15.37
N TRP A 26 1.61 5.69 -15.80
CA TRP A 26 2.95 5.45 -15.26
C TRP A 26 3.88 6.64 -15.52
N ILE A 27 3.87 7.17 -16.74
CA ILE A 27 4.68 8.33 -17.12
C ILE A 27 4.23 9.58 -16.33
N SER A 28 2.93 9.84 -16.28
CA SER A 28 2.36 10.98 -15.54
C SER A 28 2.69 10.92 -14.06
N ALA A 29 2.61 9.73 -13.45
CA ALA A 29 2.98 9.54 -12.06
C ALA A 29 4.47 9.75 -11.82
N CYS A 30 5.33 9.27 -12.74
CA CYS A 30 6.77 9.51 -12.67
C CYS A 30 7.09 11.01 -12.72
N ILE A 31 6.51 11.74 -13.67
CA ILE A 31 6.72 13.19 -13.81
C ILE A 31 6.16 13.95 -12.60
N SER A 32 4.96 13.61 -12.12
CA SER A 32 4.37 14.22 -10.92
C SER A 32 5.29 14.11 -9.72
N LEU A 33 5.90 12.93 -9.54
CA LEU A 33 6.82 12.67 -8.43
C LEU A 33 8.12 13.46 -8.52
N LEU A 34 8.57 13.79 -9.73
CA LEU A 34 9.78 14.58 -9.95
C LEU A 34 9.54 16.07 -9.72
N LEU A 35 8.33 16.56 -10.06
CA LEU A 35 8.01 17.99 -9.99
C LEU A 35 7.46 18.43 -8.63
N ASP A 36 6.58 17.63 -8.04
CA ASP A 36 5.86 17.98 -6.83
C ASP A 36 5.55 16.71 -6.01
N PRO A 37 6.51 16.26 -5.18
CA PRO A 37 6.32 15.08 -4.35
C PRO A 37 5.25 15.28 -3.28
N GLU A 38 4.93 16.52 -2.89
CA GLU A 38 3.88 16.80 -1.90
C GLU A 38 2.49 16.53 -2.47
N SER A 39 2.23 16.97 -3.70
CA SER A 39 0.96 16.68 -4.38
C SER A 39 0.88 15.28 -5.01
N ALA A 40 1.89 14.43 -4.81
CA ALA A 40 1.92 13.08 -5.41
C ALA A 40 0.87 12.13 -4.81
N GLN A 41 0.34 12.44 -3.63
CA GLN A 41 -0.66 11.59 -2.97
C GLN A 41 -1.91 11.39 -3.84
N SER A 42 -2.44 12.45 -4.45
CA SER A 42 -3.65 12.34 -5.29
C SER A 42 -3.42 11.39 -6.48
N THR A 43 -2.21 11.40 -7.04
CA THR A 43 -1.83 10.53 -8.15
C THR A 43 -1.73 9.07 -7.70
N TYR A 44 -1.20 8.83 -6.50
CA TYR A 44 -1.17 7.48 -5.92
C TYR A 44 -2.56 6.90 -5.66
N ASP A 45 -3.50 7.73 -5.22
CA ASP A 45 -4.86 7.28 -4.95
C ASP A 45 -5.55 6.82 -6.25
N VAL A 46 -5.46 7.62 -7.33
CA VAL A 46 -5.97 7.24 -8.66
C VAL A 46 -5.29 5.97 -9.19
N ASN A 47 -3.96 5.86 -9.06
CA ASN A 47 -3.21 4.67 -9.48
C ASN A 47 -3.63 3.42 -8.71
N SER A 48 -3.86 3.55 -7.40
CA SER A 48 -4.24 2.41 -6.56
C SER A 48 -5.62 1.86 -6.90
N ILE A 49 -6.59 2.74 -7.17
CA ILE A 49 -7.94 2.36 -7.62
C ILE A 49 -7.84 1.63 -8.95
N PHE A 50 -6.99 2.13 -9.85
CA PHE A 50 -6.79 1.52 -11.16
C PHE A 50 -6.18 0.10 -11.06
N VAL A 51 -5.14 -0.09 -10.25
CA VAL A 51 -4.54 -1.41 -10.00
C VAL A 51 -5.56 -2.37 -9.37
N PHE A 52 -6.38 -1.88 -8.43
CA PHE A 52 -7.45 -2.68 -7.83
C PHE A 52 -8.49 -3.11 -8.87
N ALA A 53 -8.88 -2.24 -9.80
CA ALA A 53 -9.78 -2.57 -10.89
C ALA A 53 -9.19 -3.64 -11.81
N ILE A 54 -7.90 -3.53 -12.18
CA ILE A 54 -7.20 -4.56 -12.95
C ILE A 54 -7.24 -5.89 -12.21
N LEU A 55 -6.92 -5.91 -10.91
CA LEU A 55 -6.93 -7.13 -10.11
C LEU A 55 -8.30 -7.82 -10.13
N VAL A 56 -9.38 -7.07 -9.94
CA VAL A 56 -10.75 -7.63 -9.99
C VAL A 56 -11.03 -8.19 -11.38
N ALA A 57 -10.70 -7.45 -12.44
CA ALA A 57 -10.86 -7.91 -13.82
C ALA A 57 -10.03 -9.18 -14.09
N THR A 58 -8.80 -9.28 -13.57
CA THR A 58 -7.96 -10.48 -13.70
C THR A 58 -8.57 -11.68 -12.99
N ILE A 59 -9.13 -11.51 -11.79
CA ILE A 59 -9.79 -12.60 -11.06
C ILE A 59 -11.02 -13.10 -11.84
N ILE A 60 -11.84 -12.19 -12.36
CA ILE A 60 -13.03 -12.54 -13.16
C ILE A 60 -12.60 -13.26 -14.45
N ALA A 61 -11.61 -12.72 -15.16
CA ALA A 61 -11.11 -13.33 -16.39
C ALA A 61 -10.49 -14.72 -16.15
N ALA A 62 -9.77 -14.89 -15.04
CA ALA A 62 -9.23 -16.19 -14.64
C ALA A 62 -10.34 -17.21 -14.37
N GLN A 63 -11.45 -16.80 -13.75
CA GLN A 63 -12.62 -17.67 -13.53
C GLN A 63 -13.34 -18.02 -14.84
N GLN A 64 -13.29 -17.15 -15.84
CA GLN A 64 -13.84 -17.39 -17.18
C GLN A 64 -12.92 -18.23 -18.08
N GLY A 65 -11.77 -18.66 -17.58
CA GLY A 65 -10.83 -19.50 -18.34
C GLY A 65 -10.00 -18.72 -19.37
N ALA A 66 -9.75 -17.43 -19.13
CA ALA A 66 -8.85 -16.62 -19.97
C ALA A 66 -7.45 -17.24 -20.06
N ALA A 67 -6.76 -17.01 -21.19
CA ALA A 67 -5.49 -17.66 -21.44
C ALA A 67 -4.43 -17.18 -20.44
N ARG A 68 -3.53 -18.08 -20.01
CA ARG A 68 -2.51 -17.73 -19.01
C ARG A 68 -1.60 -16.59 -19.42
N ILE A 69 -1.31 -16.46 -20.72
CA ILE A 69 -0.50 -15.35 -21.23
C ILE A 69 -1.19 -14.00 -21.01
N GLU A 70 -2.53 -13.96 -21.13
CA GLU A 70 -3.33 -12.77 -20.82
C GLU A 70 -3.27 -12.45 -19.34
N MET A 71 -3.40 -13.46 -18.47
CA MET A 71 -3.28 -13.28 -17.01
C MET A 71 -1.89 -12.81 -16.62
N TYR A 72 -0.84 -13.30 -17.29
CA TYR A 72 0.53 -12.82 -17.12
C TYR A 72 0.66 -11.34 -17.52
N LEU A 73 0.07 -10.91 -18.64
CA LEU A 73 0.05 -9.49 -19.04
C LEU A 73 -0.65 -8.62 -17.99
N MET A 74 -1.81 -9.07 -17.49
CA MET A 74 -2.51 -8.34 -16.42
C MET A 74 -1.68 -8.26 -15.14
N LEU A 75 -0.99 -9.34 -14.78
CA LEU A 75 -0.08 -9.38 -13.65
C LEU A 75 1.10 -8.41 -13.83
N GLN A 76 1.63 -8.29 -15.06
CA GLN A 76 2.66 -7.31 -15.40
C GLN A 76 2.16 -5.86 -15.25
N PHE A 77 0.91 -5.54 -15.60
CA PHE A 77 0.34 -4.21 -15.32
C PHE A 77 0.27 -3.92 -13.82
N MET A 78 -0.15 -4.90 -13.02
CA MET A 78 -0.25 -4.74 -11.57
C MET A 78 1.14 -4.55 -10.94
N LEU A 79 2.09 -5.45 -11.22
CA LEU A 79 3.45 -5.39 -10.69
C LEU A 79 4.22 -4.16 -11.20
N GLY A 80 4.08 -3.85 -12.49
CA GLY A 80 4.64 -2.66 -13.11
C GLY A 80 4.16 -1.39 -12.43
N SER A 81 2.88 -1.32 -12.05
CA SER A 81 2.34 -0.16 -11.32
C SER A 81 3.00 0.05 -9.96
N PHE A 82 3.30 -1.01 -9.20
CA PHE A 82 4.02 -0.92 -7.92
C PHE A 82 5.49 -0.51 -8.08
N ILE A 83 6.18 -1.03 -9.09
CA ILE A 83 7.59 -0.73 -9.31
C ILE A 83 7.78 0.68 -9.88
N THR A 84 6.93 1.07 -10.84
CA THR A 84 7.10 2.33 -11.60
C THR A 84 6.42 3.52 -10.96
N SER A 85 5.26 3.35 -10.32
CA SER A 85 4.41 4.45 -9.90
C SER A 85 4.09 4.43 -8.40
N MET A 86 3.63 3.31 -7.85
CA MET A 86 3.03 3.25 -6.53
C MET A 86 4.02 2.83 -5.45
N SER A 87 4.43 3.76 -4.58
CA SER A 87 5.20 3.40 -3.39
C SER A 87 4.27 2.84 -2.32
N THR A 88 4.51 1.61 -1.86
CA THR A 88 3.70 0.94 -0.82
C THR A 88 3.75 1.72 0.51
N LEU A 89 4.95 1.86 1.08
CA LEU A 89 5.18 2.60 2.32
C LEU A 89 5.72 4.03 2.10
N GLY A 90 5.91 4.46 0.85
CA GLY A 90 6.59 5.72 0.56
C GLY A 90 8.12 5.61 0.64
N ILE A 91 8.68 4.40 0.78
CA ILE A 91 10.14 4.12 0.75
C ILE A 91 10.80 4.80 -0.47
N ARG A 92 10.09 4.87 -1.59
CA ARG A 92 10.59 5.52 -2.80
C ARG A 92 10.73 7.02 -2.66
N LEU A 93 9.82 7.69 -1.95
CA LEU A 93 9.95 9.12 -1.64
C LEU A 93 11.10 9.36 -0.65
N TRP A 94 11.31 8.44 0.29
CA TRP A 94 12.47 8.47 1.20
C TRP A 94 13.80 8.32 0.45
N LEU A 95 13.88 7.41 -0.51
CA LEU A 95 15.05 7.24 -1.41
C LEU A 95 15.38 8.50 -2.22
N MET A 96 14.47 9.46 -2.34
CA MET A 96 14.71 10.73 -3.05
C MET A 96 15.24 11.84 -2.13
N SER A 97 15.26 11.64 -0.81
CA SER A 97 15.77 12.63 0.15
C SER A 97 17.05 12.09 0.80
N PRO A 98 18.23 12.64 0.47
CA PRO A 98 19.51 12.11 0.96
C PRO A 98 19.71 12.29 2.47
N ASP A 99 19.25 13.39 3.07
CA ASP A 99 19.32 13.61 4.53
C ASP A 99 18.55 12.54 5.31
N ARG A 100 17.44 12.12 4.70
CA ARG A 100 16.57 11.06 5.18
C ARG A 100 17.19 9.67 4.99
N LEU A 101 17.97 9.42 3.94
CA LEU A 101 18.65 8.13 3.76
C LEU A 101 19.65 7.81 4.89
N ALA A 102 20.36 8.81 5.43
CA ALA A 102 21.27 8.62 6.56
C ALA A 102 20.53 8.20 7.84
N GLN A 103 19.40 8.84 8.13
CA GLN A 103 18.54 8.50 9.26
C GLN A 103 17.85 7.14 9.08
N ILE A 104 17.51 6.79 7.83
CA ILE A 104 17.07 5.45 7.48
C ILE A 104 18.16 4.46 7.78
N GLN A 105 19.40 4.63 7.33
CA GLN A 105 20.42 3.58 7.40
C GLN A 105 20.64 3.07 8.83
N THR A 106 20.67 3.96 9.83
CA THR A 106 20.80 3.58 11.25
C THR A 106 19.54 2.92 11.81
N THR A 107 18.36 3.40 11.40
CA THR A 107 17.06 2.91 11.90
C THR A 107 16.65 1.59 11.21
N THR A 108 16.81 1.51 9.89
CA THR A 108 16.61 0.31 9.06
C THR A 108 17.47 -0.82 9.51
N THR A 109 18.77 -0.62 9.72
CA THR A 109 19.66 -1.74 10.09
C THR A 109 19.26 -2.33 11.43
N THR A 110 18.87 -1.49 12.40
CA THR A 110 18.36 -1.94 13.70
C THR A 110 17.01 -2.66 13.55
N PHE A 111 16.09 -2.09 12.78
CA PHE A 111 14.78 -2.68 12.50
C PHE A 111 14.89 -4.01 11.76
N PHE A 112 15.59 -4.04 10.63
CA PHE A 112 15.80 -5.25 9.83
C PHE A 112 16.56 -6.30 10.61
N LYS A 113 17.53 -5.94 11.44
CA LYS A 113 18.21 -6.91 12.30
C LYS A 113 17.25 -7.51 13.33
N SER A 114 16.44 -6.68 13.99
CA SER A 114 15.42 -7.16 14.94
C SER A 114 14.38 -8.05 14.24
N PHE A 115 13.86 -7.58 13.12
CA PHE A 115 12.89 -8.29 12.27
C PHE A 115 13.48 -9.61 11.75
N TRP A 116 14.69 -9.59 11.21
CA TRP A 116 15.36 -10.76 10.64
C TRP A 116 15.74 -11.77 11.73
N CYS A 117 16.23 -11.33 12.89
CA CYS A 117 16.44 -12.22 14.04
C CYS A 117 15.13 -12.87 14.50
N ALA A 118 14.03 -12.13 14.53
CA ALA A 118 12.71 -12.68 14.85
C ALA A 118 12.26 -13.73 13.81
N GLN A 119 12.50 -13.46 12.52
CA GLN A 119 12.22 -14.40 11.42
C GLN A 119 13.13 -15.65 11.48
N GLU A 120 14.43 -15.51 11.74
CA GLU A 120 15.36 -16.65 11.85
C GLU A 120 15.03 -17.55 13.05
N ALA A 121 14.73 -16.96 14.21
CA ALA A 121 14.29 -17.70 15.39
C ALA A 121 12.98 -18.47 15.12
N MET A 122 12.14 -17.96 14.22
CA MET A 122 10.91 -18.60 13.79
C MET A 122 11.16 -19.73 12.78
N ILE A 123 11.95 -19.46 11.73
CA ILE A 123 12.30 -20.46 10.70
C ILE A 123 12.99 -21.66 11.34
N SER A 124 13.88 -21.44 12.29
CA SER A 124 14.54 -22.52 13.05
C SER A 124 13.54 -23.32 13.90
N ARG A 125 12.63 -22.69 14.63
CA ARG A 125 11.56 -23.39 15.38
C ARG A 125 10.61 -24.18 14.49
N LEU A 126 10.30 -23.66 13.30
CA LEU A 126 9.48 -24.35 12.31
C LEU A 126 10.25 -25.52 11.68
N SER A 127 11.54 -25.34 11.34
CA SER A 127 12.34 -26.40 10.73
C SER A 127 12.61 -27.55 11.71
N GLU A 128 12.76 -27.26 13.01
CA GLU A 128 12.96 -28.27 14.05
C GLU A 128 11.68 -29.10 14.30
N LYS A 129 10.50 -28.50 14.14
CA LYS A 129 9.20 -29.20 14.24
C LYS A 129 8.81 -29.96 12.97
N LEU A 130 9.30 -29.56 11.79
CA LEU A 130 8.95 -30.18 10.51
C LEU A 130 10.04 -31.15 10.02
N SER A 131 9.94 -32.43 10.42
CA SER A 131 10.80 -33.50 9.87
C SER A 131 10.44 -33.87 8.41
N THR A 132 11.39 -34.49 7.72
CA THR A 132 11.63 -34.45 6.26
C THR A 132 10.60 -35.13 5.34
N SER A 133 9.64 -35.92 5.82
CA SER A 133 8.63 -36.54 4.93
C SER A 133 7.38 -35.70 4.70
N THR A 134 7.20 -34.63 5.47
CA THR A 134 5.90 -33.93 5.60
C THR A 134 5.81 -32.66 4.76
N TRP A 135 6.91 -32.15 4.19
CA TRP A 135 6.93 -30.89 3.44
C TRP A 135 5.98 -30.86 2.23
N LYS A 136 5.80 -32.01 1.55
CA LYS A 136 4.90 -32.11 0.40
C LYS A 136 3.42 -32.19 0.79
N SER A 137 3.08 -32.85 1.90
CA SER A 137 1.69 -32.90 2.40
C SER A 137 1.31 -31.62 3.15
N LEU A 138 2.24 -31.03 3.91
CA LEU A 138 2.03 -29.74 4.57
C LEU A 138 1.80 -28.64 3.54
N PHE A 139 2.53 -28.53 2.43
CA PHE A 139 2.22 -27.47 1.45
C PHE A 139 0.83 -27.60 0.82
N ALA A 140 0.32 -28.83 0.69
CA ALA A 140 -1.03 -29.11 0.20
C ALA A 140 -2.11 -28.90 1.28
N GLU A 141 -1.84 -29.21 2.55
CA GLU A 141 -2.76 -29.03 3.70
C GLU A 141 -2.70 -27.61 4.32
N LEU A 142 -1.57 -26.91 4.20
CA LEU A 142 -1.33 -25.54 4.71
C LEU A 142 -2.25 -24.53 4.03
N TRP A 143 -2.55 -24.73 2.75
CA TRP A 143 -3.40 -23.82 1.98
C TRP A 143 -4.87 -23.86 2.39
N ALA A 144 -5.36 -24.95 2.98
CA ALA A 144 -6.78 -25.13 3.28
C ALA A 144 -7.17 -24.85 4.74
N GLN A 145 -6.31 -25.13 5.73
CA GLN A 145 -6.75 -25.09 7.14
C GLN A 145 -5.78 -24.45 8.16
N ASN A 146 -4.49 -24.24 7.84
CA ASN A 146 -3.47 -23.93 8.88
C ASN A 146 -2.76 -22.56 8.76
N ILE A 147 -3.07 -21.72 7.77
CA ILE A 147 -2.54 -20.33 7.71
C ILE A 147 -2.89 -19.55 8.98
N ILE A 148 -4.08 -19.78 9.56
CA ILE A 148 -4.51 -19.14 10.81
C ILE A 148 -3.64 -19.57 12.00
N TYR A 149 -3.23 -20.85 12.07
CA TYR A 149 -2.46 -21.41 13.19
C TYR A 149 -0.98 -21.06 13.17
N ILE A 150 -0.41 -20.85 11.98
CA ILE A 150 0.98 -20.40 11.82
C ILE A 150 1.07 -18.89 11.92
N SER A 151 0.13 -18.12 11.35
CA SER A 151 0.15 -16.65 11.44
C SER A 151 -0.06 -16.11 12.85
N THR A 152 -0.85 -16.78 13.70
CA THR A 152 -1.15 -16.32 15.07
C THR A 152 0.08 -16.11 15.95
N PRO A 153 1.01 -17.06 16.13
CA PRO A 153 2.23 -16.85 16.92
C PRO A 153 3.25 -15.91 16.25
N ILE A 154 3.25 -15.80 14.93
CA ILE A 154 4.13 -14.90 14.16
C ILE A 154 3.72 -13.43 14.36
N VAL A 155 2.42 -13.17 14.31
CA VAL A 155 1.81 -11.84 14.50
C VAL A 155 1.84 -11.44 15.98
N LEU A 156 1.76 -12.40 16.91
CA LEU A 156 1.76 -12.11 18.35
C LEU A 156 3.06 -11.46 18.87
N HIS A 157 4.20 -11.69 18.21
CA HIS A 157 5.52 -11.27 18.72
C HIS A 157 6.14 -10.08 17.99
N LEU A 158 5.56 -9.63 16.87
CA LEU A 158 6.05 -8.48 16.11
C LEU A 158 5.39 -7.18 16.59
N ILE A 159 5.69 -6.79 17.82
CA ILE A 159 5.31 -5.48 18.36
C ILE A 159 6.29 -4.44 17.81
N ILE A 160 5.98 -3.87 16.66
CA ILE A 160 6.74 -2.72 16.16
C ILE A 160 5.97 -1.46 16.58
N PRO A 161 6.56 -0.60 17.42
CA PRO A 161 5.91 0.63 17.85
C PRO A 161 5.57 1.50 16.61
N LEU A 162 4.38 2.12 16.63
CA LEU A 162 3.89 2.95 15.52
C LEU A 162 4.87 4.08 15.17
N GLU A 163 5.62 4.56 16.16
CA GLU A 163 6.71 5.51 15.99
C GLU A 163 7.76 5.00 14.99
N GLN A 164 8.20 3.75 15.11
CA GLN A 164 9.15 3.16 14.17
C GLN A 164 8.58 3.06 12.76
N LEU A 165 7.28 2.81 12.60
CA LEU A 165 6.64 2.75 11.28
C LEU A 165 6.39 4.14 10.69
N SER A 166 6.14 5.13 11.53
CA SER A 166 5.97 6.53 11.10
C SER A 166 7.24 7.09 10.48
N ILE A 167 8.42 6.61 10.88
CA ILE A 167 9.70 6.95 10.25
C ILE A 167 9.69 6.56 8.77
N TRP A 168 9.07 5.45 8.39
CA TRP A 168 9.06 5.01 6.99
C TRP A 168 8.04 5.73 6.13
N LYS A 169 7.06 6.36 6.77
CA LYS A 169 5.98 7.06 6.10
C LYS A 169 6.40 8.52 5.84
N PRO A 170 6.43 8.98 4.58
CA PRO A 170 6.61 10.39 4.27
C PRO A 170 5.53 11.28 4.91
N PRO A 171 5.88 12.50 5.33
CA PRO A 171 4.97 13.38 6.06
C PRO A 171 3.71 13.73 5.24
N GLY A 172 3.84 13.93 3.94
CA GLY A 172 2.73 14.26 3.04
C GLY A 172 1.82 13.10 2.64
N LEU A 173 2.01 11.90 3.18
CA LEU A 173 1.12 10.76 2.91
C LEU A 173 0.10 10.59 4.04
N THR A 174 -1.09 10.11 3.73
CA THR A 174 -2.08 9.70 4.74
C THR A 174 -1.86 8.25 5.15
N TRP A 175 -2.13 7.90 6.41
CA TRP A 175 -2.05 6.49 6.85
C TRP A 175 -3.14 5.65 6.20
N SER A 176 -4.33 6.23 5.99
CA SER A 176 -5.42 5.58 5.24
C SER A 176 -4.98 5.21 3.81
N GLY A 177 -4.29 6.11 3.11
CA GLY A 177 -3.74 5.84 1.79
C GLY A 177 -2.66 4.74 1.82
N VAL A 178 -1.78 4.74 2.82
CA VAL A 178 -0.80 3.65 3.01
C VAL A 178 -1.51 2.32 3.24
N ILE A 179 -2.54 2.30 4.10
CA ILE A 179 -3.34 1.11 4.37
C ILE A 179 -3.96 0.55 3.11
N TRP A 180 -4.61 1.43 2.35
CA TRP A 180 -5.27 1.07 1.10
C TRP A 180 -4.28 0.47 0.10
N ARG A 181 -3.15 1.15 -0.15
CA ARG A 181 -2.12 0.68 -1.09
C ARG A 181 -1.48 -0.63 -0.66
N LEU A 182 -1.19 -0.80 0.64
CA LEU A 182 -0.61 -2.03 1.16
C LEU A 182 -1.59 -3.21 1.11
N THR A 183 -2.88 -2.93 1.32
CA THR A 183 -3.95 -3.92 1.13
C THR A 183 -3.98 -4.41 -0.32
N ILE A 184 -3.99 -3.49 -1.30
CA ILE A 184 -3.93 -3.85 -2.72
C ILE A 184 -2.65 -4.61 -3.04
N ALA A 185 -1.49 -4.19 -2.52
CA ALA A 185 -0.22 -4.88 -2.70
C ALA A 185 -0.28 -6.32 -2.21
N THR A 186 -0.92 -6.53 -1.06
CA THR A 186 -1.12 -7.86 -0.44
C THR A 186 -2.00 -8.74 -1.31
N LEU A 187 -3.10 -8.19 -1.83
CA LEU A 187 -3.99 -8.92 -2.73
C LEU A 187 -3.27 -9.29 -4.03
N VAL A 188 -2.51 -8.37 -4.63
CA VAL A 188 -1.72 -8.63 -5.84
C VAL A 188 -0.62 -9.67 -5.57
N ALA A 189 0.10 -9.58 -4.45
CA ALA A 189 1.10 -10.58 -4.07
C ALA A 189 0.48 -11.97 -3.82
N SER A 190 -0.71 -12.00 -3.19
CA SER A 190 -1.45 -13.24 -2.98
C SER A 190 -1.91 -13.86 -4.29
N TYR A 191 -2.45 -13.03 -5.19
CA TYR A 191 -2.82 -13.48 -6.54
C TYR A 191 -1.60 -13.96 -7.33
N ASN A 192 -0.46 -13.25 -7.25
CA ASN A 192 0.79 -13.64 -7.89
C ASN A 192 1.25 -15.03 -7.41
N LEU A 193 1.26 -15.28 -6.09
CA LEU A 193 1.55 -16.61 -5.55
C LEU A 193 0.54 -17.66 -6.04
N ALA A 194 -0.75 -17.37 -5.97
CA ALA A 194 -1.78 -18.29 -6.43
C ALA A 194 -1.66 -18.62 -7.93
N PHE A 195 -1.29 -17.63 -8.75
CA PHE A 195 -1.07 -17.79 -10.18
C PHE A 195 0.10 -18.75 -10.49
N TRP A 196 1.23 -18.62 -9.80
CA TRP A 196 2.41 -19.45 -10.07
C TRP A 196 2.41 -20.82 -9.36
N PHE A 197 1.70 -20.96 -8.24
CA PHE A 197 1.71 -22.18 -7.40
C PHE A 197 0.37 -22.94 -7.37
N GLY A 198 -0.75 -22.32 -7.72
CA GLY A 198 -2.06 -22.96 -7.69
C GLY A 198 -2.16 -24.13 -8.68
N SER A 199 -3.09 -25.06 -8.43
CA SER A 199 -3.44 -26.14 -9.38
C SER A 199 -3.95 -25.60 -10.73
N LEU A 200 -4.40 -24.34 -10.74
CA LEU A 200 -4.61 -23.54 -11.94
C LEU A 200 -3.36 -23.40 -12.83
N GLY A 201 -2.16 -23.66 -12.30
CA GLY A 201 -0.85 -23.60 -12.97
C GLY A 201 -0.27 -24.96 -13.40
N SER A 202 -0.73 -26.10 -12.87
CA SER A 202 -0.07 -27.41 -13.05
C SER A 202 -0.30 -28.10 -14.39
N GLY A 203 -1.22 -27.61 -15.23
CA GLY A 203 -1.34 -28.08 -16.61
C GLY A 203 -0.99 -26.95 -17.56
N LEU A 204 0.19 -26.93 -18.18
CA LEU A 204 0.42 -26.20 -19.44
C LEU A 204 -0.61 -26.70 -20.49
N GLN A 205 -1.90 -26.45 -20.28
CA GLN A 205 -2.88 -26.54 -21.33
C GLN A 205 -2.44 -25.47 -22.29
N GLN A 206 -1.92 -25.99 -23.39
CA GLN A 206 -1.54 -25.28 -24.57
C GLN A 206 -2.55 -24.15 -24.81
N PRO A 207 -2.11 -23.02 -25.39
CA PRO A 207 -3.09 -22.09 -25.97
C PRO A 207 -4.13 -22.90 -26.75
N PRO A 208 -5.40 -22.46 -26.83
CA PRO A 208 -6.46 -23.20 -27.53
C PRO A 208 -6.13 -23.53 -29.00
N GLY A 209 -5.02 -23.02 -29.56
CA GLY A 209 -4.39 -23.52 -30.76
C GLY A 209 -3.64 -24.84 -30.55
N GLN A 210 -4.26 -25.94 -30.98
CA GLN A 210 -3.62 -27.24 -31.14
C GLN A 210 -2.22 -27.11 -31.79
N GLY A 211 -1.16 -27.46 -31.05
CA GLY A 211 0.18 -27.64 -31.60
C GLY A 211 1.18 -26.49 -31.41
N CYS A 212 0.84 -25.43 -30.68
CA CYS A 212 1.80 -24.39 -30.33
C CYS A 212 2.53 -24.71 -29.03
N GLY A 213 3.86 -24.54 -29.04
CA GLY A 213 4.70 -24.65 -27.84
C GLY A 213 4.34 -23.64 -26.75
N PRO A 214 5.09 -23.63 -25.63
CA PRO A 214 4.86 -22.68 -24.54
C PRO A 214 4.95 -21.21 -25.04
N PRO A 215 4.20 -20.28 -24.41
CA PRO A 215 4.21 -18.88 -24.83
C PRO A 215 5.58 -18.24 -24.57
N TYR A 216 5.89 -17.18 -25.32
CA TYR A 216 7.11 -16.42 -25.16
C TYR A 216 6.90 -15.21 -24.24
N VAL A 217 7.85 -14.90 -23.38
CA VAL A 217 7.85 -13.70 -22.55
C VAL A 217 9.14 -12.93 -22.71
N PHE A 218 9.07 -11.62 -22.51
CA PHE A 218 10.25 -10.77 -22.42
C PHE A 218 10.68 -10.63 -20.96
N LEU A 219 11.95 -10.91 -20.69
CA LEU A 219 12.62 -10.56 -19.43
C LEU A 219 13.82 -9.65 -19.74
N PHE A 220 14.70 -10.10 -20.62
CA PHE A 220 15.75 -9.28 -21.27
C PHE A 220 16.02 -9.74 -22.71
N SER A 221 15.36 -10.81 -23.13
CA SER A 221 15.42 -11.44 -24.45
C SER A 221 14.18 -12.31 -24.61
N ARG A 222 14.02 -12.91 -25.79
CA ARG A 222 12.91 -13.83 -26.07
C ARG A 222 13.11 -15.14 -25.30
N GLN A 223 12.27 -15.36 -24.30
CA GLN A 223 12.31 -16.54 -23.43
C GLN A 223 11.01 -17.33 -23.55
N GLN A 224 11.09 -18.66 -23.53
CA GLN A 224 9.90 -19.49 -23.41
C GLN A 224 9.47 -19.54 -21.95
N LEU A 225 8.16 -19.49 -21.71
CA LEU A 225 7.59 -19.57 -20.36
C LEU A 225 7.48 -21.04 -19.92
N ASP A 226 8.63 -21.71 -19.84
CA ASP A 226 8.77 -23.08 -19.40
C ASP A 226 10.03 -23.27 -18.55
N GLY A 227 10.11 -24.44 -17.89
CA GLY A 227 11.26 -24.85 -17.07
C GLY A 227 11.80 -23.75 -16.14
N THR A 228 13.04 -23.35 -16.39
CA THR A 228 13.81 -22.40 -15.56
C THR A 228 13.16 -21.02 -15.45
N VAL A 229 12.54 -20.52 -16.53
CA VAL A 229 11.91 -19.19 -16.52
C VAL A 229 10.68 -19.19 -15.62
N PHE A 230 9.92 -20.28 -15.69
CA PHE A 230 8.77 -20.49 -14.82
C PHE A 230 9.17 -20.59 -13.34
N ASP A 231 10.26 -21.30 -13.04
CA ASP A 231 10.81 -21.37 -11.69
C ASP A 231 11.36 -20.02 -11.20
N LEU A 232 11.98 -19.23 -12.07
CA LEU A 232 12.40 -17.86 -11.75
C LEU A 232 11.19 -16.99 -11.36
N CYS A 233 10.09 -17.06 -12.09
CA CYS A 233 8.87 -16.34 -11.76
C CYS A 233 8.27 -16.76 -10.41
N ARG A 234 8.32 -18.07 -10.08
CA ARG A 234 7.93 -18.59 -8.77
C ARG A 234 8.78 -18.03 -7.64
N VAL A 235 10.11 -18.01 -7.81
CA VAL A 235 11.03 -17.42 -6.84
C VAL A 235 10.74 -15.93 -6.67
N ALA A 236 10.56 -15.20 -7.77
CA ALA A 236 10.20 -13.77 -7.72
C ALA A 236 8.88 -13.55 -6.97
N ALA A 237 7.87 -14.40 -7.17
CA ALA A 237 6.60 -14.31 -6.45
C ALA A 237 6.76 -14.54 -4.94
N ILE A 238 7.60 -15.49 -4.52
CA ILE A 238 7.96 -15.71 -3.11
C ILE A 238 8.64 -14.47 -2.54
N VAL A 239 9.65 -13.93 -3.23
CA VAL A 239 10.38 -12.73 -2.78
C VAL A 239 9.43 -11.55 -2.59
N ILE A 240 8.54 -11.31 -3.54
CA ILE A 240 7.52 -10.26 -3.44
C ILE A 240 6.62 -10.46 -2.21
N ALA A 241 6.15 -11.69 -1.98
CA ALA A 241 5.29 -12.00 -0.84
C ALA A 241 6.00 -11.85 0.51
N VAL A 242 7.27 -12.28 0.61
CA VAL A 242 8.11 -12.13 1.81
C VAL A 242 8.30 -10.66 2.18
N ILE A 243 8.37 -9.77 1.20
CA ILE A 243 8.48 -8.33 1.45
C ILE A 243 7.13 -7.71 1.85
N ILE A 244 6.04 -8.07 1.17
CA ILE A 244 4.74 -7.39 1.33
C ILE A 244 3.94 -7.91 2.53
N PHE A 245 3.90 -9.22 2.75
CA PHE A 245 3.03 -9.82 3.77
C PHE A 245 3.36 -9.39 5.20
N PRO A 246 4.63 -9.30 5.64
CA PRO A 246 4.92 -8.86 7.00
C PRO A 246 4.45 -7.42 7.27
N ALA A 247 4.68 -6.51 6.33
CA ALA A 247 4.21 -5.13 6.43
C ALA A 247 2.67 -5.06 6.52
N SER A 248 1.99 -5.87 5.72
CA SER A 248 0.52 -5.95 5.70
C SER A 248 -0.07 -6.55 6.97
N LEU A 249 0.49 -7.66 7.46
CA LEU A 249 0.08 -8.30 8.70
C LEU A 249 0.22 -7.36 9.88
N LEU A 250 1.34 -6.64 9.95
CA LEU A 250 1.53 -5.65 10.99
C LEU A 250 0.47 -4.54 10.93
N LEU A 251 0.17 -4.05 9.74
CA LEU A 251 -0.80 -2.99 9.58
C LEU A 251 -2.22 -3.47 9.90
N LEU A 252 -2.55 -4.70 9.50
CA LEU A 252 -3.79 -5.37 9.85
C LEU A 252 -3.91 -5.52 11.37
N GLN A 253 -2.83 -5.88 12.07
CA GLN A 253 -2.79 -5.94 13.52
C GLN A 253 -3.04 -4.57 14.14
N LEU A 254 -2.38 -3.51 13.67
CA LEU A 254 -2.64 -2.14 14.14
C LEU A 254 -4.09 -1.72 13.95
N LEU A 255 -4.68 -2.02 12.79
CA LEU A 255 -6.08 -1.76 12.50
C LEU A 255 -7.02 -2.56 13.39
N ALA A 256 -6.74 -3.85 13.58
CA ALA A 256 -7.53 -4.72 14.43
C ALA A 256 -7.46 -4.23 15.89
N ASN A 257 -6.29 -3.82 16.38
CA ASN A 257 -6.11 -3.23 17.71
C ASN A 257 -6.94 -1.95 17.85
N LEU A 258 -6.84 -1.03 16.88
CA LEU A 258 -7.60 0.22 16.87
C LEU A 258 -9.11 -0.04 16.87
N TRP A 259 -9.57 -1.04 16.11
CA TRP A 259 -10.96 -1.45 16.06
C TRP A 259 -11.40 -2.08 17.39
N GLY A 260 -10.57 -2.94 17.99
CA GLY A 260 -10.80 -3.52 19.31
C GLY A 260 -10.95 -2.46 20.40
N TYR A 261 -10.06 -1.45 20.43
CA TYR A 261 -10.20 -0.30 21.30
C TYR A 261 -11.52 0.43 21.05
N THR A 262 -11.84 0.73 19.79
CA THR A 262 -13.07 1.42 19.40
C THR A 262 -14.32 0.68 19.90
N CYS A 263 -14.39 -0.63 19.72
CA CYS A 263 -15.46 -1.48 20.23
C CYS A 263 -15.52 -1.46 21.76
N LEU A 264 -14.37 -1.50 22.45
CA LEU A 264 -14.32 -1.42 23.91
C LEU A 264 -14.83 -0.07 24.43
N PHE A 265 -14.47 1.04 23.79
CA PHE A 265 -14.99 2.38 24.09
C PHE A 265 -16.51 2.45 23.91
N LEU A 266 -17.02 1.98 22.76
CA LEU A 266 -18.44 1.96 22.47
C LEU A 266 -19.21 1.09 23.46
N TYR A 267 -18.67 -0.07 23.81
CA TYR A 267 -19.24 -0.97 24.80
C TYR A 267 -19.33 -0.32 26.18
N ARG A 268 -18.25 0.31 26.66
CA ARG A 268 -18.24 1.04 27.93
C ARG A 268 -19.27 2.17 27.94
N ASP A 269 -19.28 2.99 26.90
CA ASP A 269 -20.18 4.14 26.81
C ASP A 269 -21.65 3.69 26.75
N LEU A 270 -21.93 2.60 26.05
CA LEU A 270 -23.25 1.95 26.02
C LEU A 270 -23.65 1.40 27.41
N LEU A 271 -22.72 0.74 28.11
CA LEU A 271 -22.96 0.24 29.47
C LEU A 271 -23.31 1.38 30.45
N TYR A 272 -22.60 2.50 30.38
CA TYR A 272 -22.88 3.65 31.24
C TYR A 272 -24.19 4.34 30.89
N LEU A 273 -24.57 4.35 29.61
CA LEU A 273 -25.87 4.86 29.16
C LEU A 273 -27.01 4.00 29.68
N LEU A 274 -26.88 2.67 29.62
CA LEU A 274 -27.91 1.73 30.05
C LEU A 274 -27.99 1.57 31.58
N LYS A 275 -26.84 1.62 32.27
CA LYS A 275 -26.73 1.36 33.72
C LYS A 275 -25.67 2.26 34.35
N PRO A 276 -26.03 3.43 34.89
CA PRO A 276 -25.07 4.35 35.51
C PRO A 276 -24.43 3.80 36.79
N THR A 277 -25.06 2.85 37.48
CA THR A 277 -24.51 2.22 38.70
C THR A 277 -23.37 1.24 38.43
N THR A 278 -23.18 0.80 37.18
CA THR A 278 -22.20 -0.24 36.81
C THR A 278 -20.75 0.18 37.08
N GLN A 279 -20.44 1.47 37.06
CA GLN A 279 -19.10 1.98 37.34
C GLN A 279 -18.60 1.57 38.74
N ARG A 280 -19.45 1.71 39.77
CA ARG A 280 -19.09 1.30 41.14
C ARG A 280 -18.91 -0.22 41.25
N ALA A 281 -19.71 -0.98 40.49
CA ALA A 281 -19.60 -2.44 40.45
C ALA A 281 -18.27 -2.87 39.83
N PHE A 282 -17.81 -2.23 38.75
CA PHE A 282 -16.50 -2.51 38.15
C PHE A 282 -15.34 -2.13 39.07
N GLN A 283 -15.40 -0.98 39.75
CA GLN A 283 -14.40 -0.60 40.75
C GLN A 283 -14.30 -1.63 41.89
N SER A 284 -15.43 -2.04 42.44
CA SER A 284 -15.45 -3.08 43.49
C SER A 284 -14.92 -4.43 43.00
N ALA A 285 -15.21 -4.81 41.74
CA ALA A 285 -14.67 -6.02 41.14
C ALA A 285 -13.15 -5.94 40.94
N LEU A 286 -12.65 -4.80 40.44
CA LEU A 286 -11.22 -4.55 40.26
C LEU A 286 -10.47 -4.59 41.59
N ASP A 287 -11.00 -3.99 42.65
CA ASP A 287 -10.42 -4.02 43.99
C ASP A 287 -10.34 -5.45 44.57
N ARG A 288 -11.38 -6.27 44.33
CA ARG A 288 -11.38 -7.69 44.71
C ARG A 288 -10.31 -8.48 43.96
N ILE A 289 -10.15 -8.23 42.66
CA ILE A 289 -9.12 -8.90 41.84
C ILE A 289 -7.71 -8.47 42.27
N ASN A 290 -7.49 -7.17 42.51
CA ASN A 290 -6.20 -6.65 42.97
C ASN A 290 -5.81 -7.17 44.36
N THR A 291 -6.78 -7.29 45.28
CA THR A 291 -6.53 -7.89 46.60
C THR A 291 -6.22 -9.39 46.52
N LEU A 292 -6.84 -10.13 45.59
CA LEU A 292 -6.50 -11.52 45.31
C LEU A 292 -5.11 -11.67 44.68
N LEU A 293 -4.78 -10.86 43.67
CA LEU A 293 -3.47 -10.78 43.02
C LEU A 293 -2.35 -10.53 44.03
N LYS A 294 -2.57 -9.60 44.98
CA LYS A 294 -1.59 -9.27 46.02
C LYS A 294 -1.40 -10.38 47.06
N LYS A 295 -2.38 -11.25 47.24
CA LYS A 295 -2.41 -12.26 48.32
C LYS A 295 -1.92 -13.65 47.90
N GLN A 296 -1.77 -13.93 46.60
CA GLN A 296 -1.47 -15.29 46.12
C GLN A 296 -0.39 -15.32 45.03
N GLU A 297 0.75 -15.97 45.32
CA GLU A 297 1.76 -16.42 44.33
C GLU A 297 1.30 -17.67 43.54
N ASN A 298 0.02 -17.72 43.16
CA ASN A 298 -0.56 -18.93 42.58
C ASN A 298 -0.43 -18.90 41.04
N PRO A 299 0.14 -19.94 40.38
CA PRO A 299 0.33 -19.98 38.92
C PRO A 299 -0.95 -19.79 38.09
N PHE A 300 -2.12 -20.06 38.66
CA PHE A 300 -3.41 -19.83 37.98
C PHE A 300 -3.72 -18.33 37.79
N ILE A 301 -3.19 -17.46 38.65
CA ILE A 301 -3.35 -16.00 38.55
C ILE A 301 -2.42 -15.43 37.47
N ALA A 302 -1.28 -16.08 37.21
CA ALA A 302 -0.45 -15.73 36.05
C ALA A 302 -1.22 -15.86 34.74
N LEU A 303 -2.20 -16.78 34.64
CA LEU A 303 -3.09 -16.94 33.48
C LEU A 303 -3.99 -15.71 33.22
N LEU A 304 -4.38 -14.95 34.26
CA LEU A 304 -5.17 -13.71 34.12
C LEU A 304 -4.32 -12.54 33.58
N ASN A 305 -3.00 -12.62 33.80
CA ASN A 305 -2.01 -11.72 33.22
C ASN A 305 -1.41 -12.26 31.92
N VAL A 306 -1.79 -13.46 31.47
CA VAL A 306 -1.43 -13.91 30.13
C VAL A 306 -2.22 -13.03 29.16
N PRO A 307 -1.54 -12.25 28.31
CA PRO A 307 -2.22 -11.44 27.33
C PRO A 307 -3.13 -12.34 26.49
N TRP A 308 -4.34 -11.89 26.20
CA TRP A 308 -5.32 -12.68 25.45
C TRP A 308 -4.73 -13.08 24.10
N ALA A 309 -4.10 -14.27 24.03
CA ALA A 309 -3.16 -14.64 22.98
C ALA A 309 -3.80 -14.94 21.61
N LEU A 310 -5.07 -14.58 21.44
CA LEU A 310 -5.89 -14.94 20.29
C LEU A 310 -6.65 -13.74 19.70
N GLY A 311 -6.31 -12.50 20.06
CA GLY A 311 -7.09 -11.35 19.59
C GLY A 311 -6.31 -10.04 19.43
N PRO A 312 -6.92 -9.00 18.84
CA PRO A 312 -6.33 -7.67 18.63
C PRO A 312 -6.00 -6.88 19.92
N LEU A 313 -6.02 -7.55 21.07
CA LEU A 313 -5.72 -6.97 22.38
C LEU A 313 -4.68 -7.84 23.09
N ASN A 314 -3.71 -8.37 22.33
CA ASN A 314 -2.61 -9.23 22.79
C ASN A 314 -1.69 -8.58 23.85
N HIS A 315 -1.98 -7.38 24.33
CA HIS A 315 -1.26 -6.72 25.44
C HIS A 315 -2.18 -6.25 26.56
N ILE A 316 -3.49 -6.39 26.39
CA ILE A 316 -4.45 -5.91 27.38
C ILE A 316 -4.76 -7.08 28.29
N THR A 317 -4.27 -7.00 29.52
CA THR A 317 -4.63 -7.95 30.58
C THR A 317 -6.10 -7.74 30.96
N LEU A 318 -6.73 -8.75 31.57
CA LEU A 318 -8.09 -8.58 32.11
C LEU A 318 -8.14 -7.41 33.10
N THR A 319 -7.06 -7.21 33.87
CA THR A 319 -6.90 -6.08 34.79
C THR A 319 -6.87 -4.73 34.07
N ASP A 320 -6.24 -4.62 32.90
CA ASP A 320 -6.24 -3.39 32.10
C ASP A 320 -7.62 -3.09 31.52
N VAL A 321 -8.33 -4.13 31.03
CA VAL A 321 -9.72 -3.97 30.56
C VAL A 321 -10.62 -3.50 31.69
N LEU A 322 -10.55 -4.15 32.85
CA LEU A 322 -11.37 -3.79 34.01
C LEU A 322 -11.00 -2.42 34.57
N GLY A 323 -9.71 -2.08 34.63
CA GLY A 323 -9.23 -0.74 35.00
C GLY A 323 -9.78 0.33 34.06
N PHE A 324 -9.73 0.08 32.76
CA PHE A 324 -10.32 0.95 31.75
C PHE A 324 -11.84 1.10 31.91
N LEU A 325 -12.57 0.00 32.16
CA LEU A 325 -14.02 0.01 32.41
C LEU A 325 -14.40 0.64 33.77
N ALA A 326 -13.47 0.71 34.72
CA ALA A 326 -13.66 1.32 36.03
C ALA A 326 -13.27 2.81 36.07
N THR A 327 -12.56 3.30 35.05
CA THR A 327 -12.10 4.70 34.97
C THR A 327 -13.28 5.64 34.71
N PRO A 328 -13.46 6.70 35.51
CA PRO A 328 -14.58 7.62 35.34
C PRO A 328 -14.50 8.40 34.02
N LYS A 329 -15.69 8.75 33.49
CA LYS A 329 -15.85 9.33 32.14
C LYS A 329 -15.09 10.66 31.94
N ASP A 330 -14.91 11.43 33.00
CA ASP A 330 -14.21 12.72 33.00
C ASP A 330 -12.69 12.59 32.83
N GLN A 331 -12.10 11.46 33.27
CA GLN A 331 -10.66 11.20 33.19
C GLN A 331 -10.28 10.25 32.06
N SER A 332 -11.25 9.54 31.49
CA SER A 332 -10.99 8.56 30.44
C SER A 332 -10.94 9.20 29.04
N ILE A 333 -10.13 8.62 28.15
CA ILE A 333 -10.12 8.93 26.72
C ILE A 333 -11.55 8.82 26.18
N ARG A 334 -12.02 9.85 25.46
CA ARG A 334 -13.36 9.85 24.88
C ARG A 334 -13.33 9.18 23.52
N PHE A 335 -14.46 8.61 23.09
CA PHE A 335 -14.61 8.12 21.73
C PHE A 335 -14.30 9.21 20.68
N SER A 336 -14.62 10.48 20.97
CA SER A 336 -14.24 11.61 20.14
C SER A 336 -12.73 11.75 19.96
N ASP A 337 -11.93 11.38 20.96
CA ASP A 337 -10.47 11.46 20.89
C ASP A 337 -9.90 10.33 20.04
N VAL A 338 -10.49 9.13 20.10
CA VAL A 338 -10.18 8.04 19.16
C VAL A 338 -10.52 8.45 17.73
N ILE A 339 -11.70 9.06 17.51
CA ILE A 339 -12.05 9.62 16.19
C ILE A 339 -11.04 10.69 15.76
N LYS A 340 -10.64 11.62 16.64
CA LYS A 340 -9.62 12.63 16.32
C LYS A 340 -8.31 11.98 15.90
N VAL A 341 -7.89 10.89 16.56
CA VAL A 341 -6.71 10.12 16.16
C VAL A 341 -6.92 9.48 14.78
N CYS A 342 -8.06 8.81 14.53
CA CYS A 342 -8.37 8.25 13.22
C CYS A 342 -8.40 9.32 12.11
N VAL A 343 -9.00 10.47 12.38
CA VAL A 343 -9.07 11.61 11.45
C VAL A 343 -7.69 12.23 11.24
N SER A 344 -6.87 12.36 12.28
CA SER A 344 -5.49 12.83 12.19
C SER A 344 -4.64 11.88 11.34
N LEU A 345 -4.73 10.57 11.59
CA LEU A 345 -4.09 9.54 10.78
C LEU A 345 -4.54 9.60 9.30
N GLY A 346 -5.83 9.88 9.09
CA GLY A 346 -6.45 10.00 7.76
C GLY A 346 -6.16 11.29 7.02
N ARG A 347 -5.93 12.41 7.70
CA ARG A 347 -5.64 13.72 7.08
C ARG A 347 -4.18 13.91 6.71
N GLY A 348 -3.26 13.23 7.40
CA GLY A 348 -1.83 13.34 7.09
C GLY A 348 -1.28 14.76 7.28
N GLU A 349 -1.91 15.58 8.13
CA GLU A 349 -1.44 16.94 8.38
C GLU A 349 -0.04 16.90 9.00
N VAL A 350 0.91 17.48 8.27
CA VAL A 350 2.31 17.60 8.65
C VAL A 350 2.38 18.63 9.79
N MET A 351 2.85 18.23 10.97
CA MET A 351 3.40 19.22 11.90
C MET A 351 4.63 19.83 11.23
N LYS A 352 4.45 21.01 10.61
CA LYS A 352 5.52 21.84 10.05
C LYS A 352 6.41 22.33 11.19
N ASN A 353 7.31 21.48 11.68
CA ASN A 353 8.33 21.83 12.64
C ASN A 353 9.67 21.25 12.17
N GLU A 354 10.10 21.55 10.95
CA GLU A 354 11.47 21.27 10.54
C GLU A 354 11.94 22.32 9.54
N THR A 355 12.99 23.03 9.95
CA THR A 355 13.74 24.02 9.19
C THR A 355 14.40 23.32 8.01
N GLU A 356 14.12 23.78 6.78
CA GLU A 356 14.71 23.25 5.55
C GLU A 356 16.25 23.32 5.61
N ALA A 357 16.88 22.18 5.85
CA ALA A 357 18.28 21.98 5.52
C ALA A 357 18.38 21.75 4.00
N THR A 358 19.33 22.43 3.37
CA THR A 358 19.62 22.28 1.94
C THR A 358 20.18 20.88 1.70
N PRO A 359 19.60 20.08 0.79
CA PRO A 359 19.98 18.69 0.62
C PRO A 359 21.39 18.57 0.02
N PRO A 360 22.20 17.60 0.47
CA PRO A 360 23.49 17.31 -0.16
C PRO A 360 23.28 16.75 -1.57
N LEU A 361 24.23 17.09 -2.44
CA LEU A 361 24.31 16.75 -3.87
C LEU A 361 24.58 15.24 -4.09
N PHE A 362 23.70 14.35 -3.63
CA PHE A 362 23.69 12.97 -4.10
C PHE A 362 23.09 12.95 -5.51
N ASP A 363 23.69 12.18 -6.42
CA ASP A 363 23.46 12.26 -7.87
C ASP A 363 21.99 11.93 -8.25
N GLU A 364 21.12 12.96 -8.25
CA GLU A 364 19.71 12.89 -8.65
C GLU A 364 19.54 12.20 -10.01
N GLY A 365 20.56 12.26 -10.86
CA GLY A 365 20.60 11.61 -12.17
C GLY A 365 20.45 10.10 -12.13
N LEU A 366 21.11 9.41 -11.19
CA LEU A 366 21.12 7.94 -11.15
C LEU A 366 19.73 7.38 -10.76
N MET A 367 19.15 7.93 -9.69
CA MET A 367 17.83 7.50 -9.20
C MET A 367 16.71 7.93 -10.15
N SER A 368 16.87 9.04 -10.87
CA SER A 368 15.95 9.42 -11.95
C SER A 368 16.06 8.45 -13.13
N GLY A 369 17.28 8.12 -13.58
CA GLY A 369 17.51 7.20 -14.68
C GLY A 369 16.92 5.81 -14.45
N TRP A 370 17.09 5.26 -13.24
CA TRP A 370 16.51 3.96 -12.86
C TRP A 370 14.99 3.91 -13.02
N LYS A 371 14.26 4.99 -12.67
CA LYS A 371 12.79 5.02 -12.76
C LYS A 371 12.32 4.95 -14.22
N HIS A 372 12.95 5.73 -15.09
CA HIS A 372 12.63 5.74 -16.52
C HIS A 372 12.98 4.40 -17.16
N ALA A 373 14.12 3.81 -16.79
CA ALA A 373 14.52 2.48 -17.25
C ALA A 373 13.48 1.41 -16.88
N ASN A 374 12.93 1.44 -15.66
CA ASN A 374 11.87 0.50 -15.26
C ASN A 374 10.59 0.67 -16.09
N ILE A 375 10.12 1.90 -16.31
CA ILE A 375 8.91 2.15 -17.14
C ILE A 375 9.12 1.60 -18.54
N VAL A 376 10.25 1.94 -19.17
CA VAL A 376 10.58 1.47 -20.52
C VAL A 376 10.69 -0.04 -20.55
N TRP A 377 11.29 -0.66 -19.54
CA TRP A 377 11.40 -2.12 -19.42
C TRP A 377 10.03 -2.80 -19.32
N PHE A 378 9.10 -2.30 -18.49
CA PHE A 378 7.75 -2.88 -18.39
C PHE A 378 6.95 -2.72 -19.69
N ILE A 379 7.02 -1.55 -20.34
CA ILE A 379 6.36 -1.34 -21.64
C ILE A 379 6.90 -2.32 -22.68
N MET A 380 8.23 -2.40 -22.82
CA MET A 380 8.85 -3.38 -23.72
C MET A 380 8.44 -4.81 -23.38
N SER A 381 8.40 -5.14 -22.09
CA SER A 381 8.01 -6.47 -21.63
C SER A 381 6.60 -6.85 -22.10
N ILE A 382 5.65 -5.93 -21.98
CA ILE A 382 4.25 -6.16 -22.38
C ILE A 382 4.12 -6.22 -23.90
N GLU A 383 4.66 -5.23 -24.61
CA GLU A 383 4.54 -5.13 -26.07
C GLU A 383 5.23 -6.29 -26.80
N TYR A 384 6.44 -6.67 -26.39
CA TYR A 384 7.12 -7.83 -26.98
C TYR A 384 6.42 -9.14 -26.64
N THR A 385 5.82 -9.28 -25.45
CA THR A 385 5.05 -10.48 -25.10
C THR A 385 3.81 -10.61 -26.00
N ILE A 386 3.11 -9.52 -26.28
CA ILE A 386 1.96 -9.54 -27.22
C ILE A 386 2.42 -9.90 -28.63
N HIS A 387 3.48 -9.23 -29.11
CA HIS A 387 3.99 -9.42 -30.47
C HIS A 387 4.54 -10.84 -30.69
N TRP A 388 5.35 -11.38 -29.78
CA TRP A 388 5.98 -12.69 -29.93
C TRP A 388 5.02 -13.87 -29.83
N ASN A 389 3.85 -13.67 -29.23
CA ASN A 389 2.79 -14.67 -29.17
C ASN A 389 1.73 -14.50 -30.27
N ASN A 390 1.91 -13.57 -31.22
CA ASN A 390 0.96 -13.27 -32.30
C ASN A 390 -0.48 -13.10 -31.78
N ILE A 391 -0.65 -12.33 -30.72
CA ILE A 391 -1.96 -12.05 -30.16
C ILE A 391 -2.65 -11.01 -31.07
N HIS A 392 -3.83 -11.34 -31.59
CA HIS A 392 -4.61 -10.46 -32.46
C HIS A 392 -5.86 -9.93 -31.74
N GLY A 393 -6.50 -8.92 -32.34
CA GLY A 393 -7.74 -8.32 -31.80
C GLY A 393 -7.53 -7.26 -30.72
N VAL A 394 -6.29 -7.02 -30.28
CA VAL A 394 -5.95 -6.15 -29.14
C VAL A 394 -5.28 -4.83 -29.53
N ASP A 395 -5.11 -4.56 -30.83
CA ASP A 395 -4.43 -3.36 -31.35
C ASP A 395 -5.40 -2.27 -31.81
N THR A 396 -6.69 -2.40 -31.51
CA THR A 396 -7.71 -1.40 -31.86
C THR A 396 -8.50 -0.98 -30.63
N ILE A 397 -8.94 0.29 -30.61
CA ILE A 397 -9.82 0.82 -29.57
C ILE A 397 -11.27 0.68 -30.08
N ASN A 398 -11.84 -0.51 -29.90
CA ASN A 398 -13.14 -0.88 -30.44
C ASN A 398 -14.20 -1.17 -29.35
N THR A 399 -13.80 -1.28 -28.08
CA THR A 399 -14.72 -1.57 -26.97
C THR A 399 -14.80 -0.44 -25.95
N THR A 400 -15.97 -0.31 -25.32
CA THR A 400 -16.19 0.68 -24.25
C THR A 400 -15.31 0.42 -23.03
N GLY A 401 -14.97 -0.83 -22.75
CA GLY A 401 -14.08 -1.22 -21.64
C GLY A 401 -12.69 -0.59 -21.75
N GLN A 402 -12.19 -0.40 -22.97
CA GLN A 402 -10.89 0.24 -23.23
C GLN A 402 -10.92 1.76 -23.11
N LEU A 403 -12.08 2.38 -23.33
CA LEU A 403 -12.21 3.83 -23.40
C LEU A 403 -11.98 4.49 -22.03
N ILE A 404 -12.45 3.84 -20.95
CA ILE A 404 -12.36 4.39 -19.59
C ILE A 404 -10.88 4.54 -19.16
N PRO A 405 -10.04 3.50 -19.20
CA PRO A 405 -8.61 3.63 -18.88
C PRO A 405 -7.88 4.64 -19.77
N PHE A 406 -8.20 4.66 -21.07
CA PHE A 406 -7.60 5.58 -22.02
C PHE A 406 -7.87 7.04 -21.64
N ILE A 407 -9.14 7.39 -21.37
CA ILE A 407 -9.52 8.75 -20.97
C ILE A 407 -8.86 9.13 -19.65
N ILE A 408 -8.85 8.23 -18.66
CA ILE A 408 -8.21 8.48 -17.35
C ILE A 408 -6.72 8.77 -17.54
N GLY A 409 -6.01 8.00 -18.37
CA GLY A 409 -4.61 8.22 -18.69
C GLY A 409 -4.36 9.57 -19.36
N CYS A 410 -5.20 9.94 -20.33
CA CYS A 410 -5.13 11.23 -21.03
C CYS A 410 -5.37 12.42 -20.07
N VAL A 411 -6.44 12.37 -19.26
CA VAL A 411 -6.78 13.44 -18.31
C VAL A 411 -5.66 13.60 -17.27
N THR A 412 -5.13 12.50 -16.74
CA THR A 412 -4.03 12.52 -15.78
C THR A 412 -2.79 13.17 -16.42
N SER A 413 -2.46 12.80 -17.66
CA SER A 413 -1.35 13.41 -18.41
C SER A 413 -1.53 14.91 -18.61
N LEU A 414 -2.74 15.37 -18.97
CA LEU A 414 -3.06 16.78 -19.13
C LEU A 414 -2.93 17.55 -17.80
N GLN A 415 -3.36 16.96 -16.68
CA GLN A 415 -3.19 17.57 -15.37
C GLN A 415 -1.71 17.75 -15.01
N VAL A 416 -0.88 16.77 -15.33
CA VAL A 416 0.57 16.87 -15.12
C VAL A 416 1.16 17.94 -16.02
N ILE A 417 0.85 17.96 -17.32
CA ILE A 417 1.30 18.99 -18.26
C ILE A 417 0.94 20.40 -17.76
N LYS A 418 -0.30 20.60 -17.30
CA LYS A 418 -0.73 21.86 -16.69
C LYS A 418 0.18 22.25 -15.51
N ARG A 419 0.51 21.32 -14.61
CA ARG A 419 1.43 21.57 -13.49
C ARG A 419 2.83 21.93 -13.98
N ILE A 420 3.37 21.24 -14.99
CA ILE A 420 4.68 21.59 -15.57
C ILE A 420 4.66 23.01 -16.14
N MET A 421 3.61 23.37 -16.89
CA MET A 421 3.46 24.70 -17.48
C MET A 421 3.39 25.78 -16.40
N LEU A 422 2.60 25.56 -15.34
CA LEU A 422 2.51 26.49 -14.22
C LEU A 422 3.86 26.65 -13.51
N PHE A 423 4.59 25.55 -13.28
CA PHE A 423 5.92 25.59 -12.68
C PHE A 423 6.93 26.34 -13.58
N ALA A 424 6.90 26.09 -14.88
CA ALA A 424 7.75 26.78 -15.86
C ALA A 424 7.42 28.28 -15.93
N TRP A 425 6.15 28.65 -15.87
CA TRP A 425 5.72 30.05 -15.81
C TRP A 425 6.11 30.73 -14.50
N ALA A 426 5.95 30.04 -13.37
CA ALA A 426 6.37 30.51 -12.06
C ALA A 426 7.88 30.81 -12.03
N LYS A 427 8.70 29.95 -12.65
CA LYS A 427 10.15 30.17 -12.79
C LYS A 427 10.48 31.33 -13.73
N LYS A 428 9.69 31.52 -14.80
CA LYS A 428 9.92 32.57 -15.79
C LYS A 428 9.54 33.98 -15.28
N TYR A 429 8.54 34.09 -14.41
CA TYR A 429 7.99 35.38 -13.96
C TYR A 429 7.95 35.50 -12.44
N PRO A 430 9.08 35.46 -11.71
CA PRO A 430 9.14 35.31 -10.24
C PRO A 430 8.26 36.30 -9.46
N ASP A 431 8.05 37.50 -10.01
CA ASP A 431 7.17 38.55 -9.48
C ASP A 431 5.70 38.09 -9.28
N TRP A 432 5.30 36.95 -9.84
CA TRP A 432 3.97 36.36 -9.67
C TRP A 432 3.63 36.09 -8.19
N ALA A 433 4.63 35.72 -7.38
CA ALA A 433 4.43 35.41 -5.96
C ALA A 433 3.99 36.64 -5.16
N ASP A 434 4.37 37.83 -5.63
CA ASP A 434 4.01 39.10 -5.02
C ASP A 434 2.71 39.68 -5.57
N THR A 435 2.05 39.02 -6.51
CA THR A 435 0.77 39.50 -7.07
C THR A 435 -0.42 38.84 -6.39
N GLN A 436 -1.32 39.65 -5.84
CA GLN A 436 -2.62 39.19 -5.33
C GLN A 436 -3.74 39.64 -6.28
N LEU A 437 -4.66 38.74 -6.55
CA LEU A 437 -5.93 39.04 -7.20
C LEU A 437 -6.92 39.54 -6.15
N ARG A 438 -7.25 40.84 -6.19
CA ARG A 438 -8.30 41.43 -5.35
C ARG A 438 -9.58 41.55 -6.19
N PHE A 439 -10.69 41.11 -5.61
CA PHE A 439 -12.02 41.34 -6.15
C PHE A 439 -12.56 42.62 -5.52
N ARG A 440 -12.89 43.63 -6.34
CA ARG A 440 -13.66 44.79 -5.88
C ARG A 440 -15.01 44.79 -6.54
N ASP A 441 -16.05 45.05 -5.75
CA ASP A 441 -17.36 45.37 -6.30
C ASP A 441 -17.32 46.79 -6.87
N GLY A 442 -17.49 46.89 -8.19
CA GLY A 442 -17.57 48.16 -8.88
C GLY A 442 -18.87 48.88 -8.54
N ALA A 443 -18.87 50.22 -8.60
CA ALA A 443 -20.02 51.07 -8.29
C ALA A 443 -21.30 50.76 -9.10
N ASN A 444 -21.16 50.04 -10.21
CA ASN A 444 -22.26 49.63 -11.08
C ASN A 444 -22.70 48.17 -10.85
N GLY A 445 -22.23 47.50 -9.79
CA GLY A 445 -22.54 46.10 -9.47
C GLY A 445 -21.73 45.05 -10.25
N PHE A 446 -20.75 45.46 -11.05
CA PHE A 446 -19.84 44.54 -11.73
C PHE A 446 -18.59 44.27 -10.89
N THR A 447 -18.21 43.00 -10.75
CA THR A 447 -16.97 42.60 -10.06
C THR A 447 -15.76 42.93 -10.93
N LEU A 448 -14.90 43.83 -10.45
CA LEU A 448 -13.64 44.21 -11.11
C LEU A 448 -12.50 43.35 -10.56
N PHE A 449 -11.68 42.79 -11.46
CA PHE A 449 -10.46 42.07 -11.12
C PHE A 449 -9.29 43.06 -11.09
N GLU A 450 -8.74 43.32 -9.90
CA GLU A 450 -7.56 44.16 -9.73
C GLU A 450 -6.36 43.27 -9.39
N ILE A 451 -5.30 43.32 -10.19
CA ILE A 451 -4.03 42.65 -9.91
C ILE A 451 -3.18 43.65 -9.12
N VAL A 452 -3.06 43.44 -7.80
CA VAL A 452 -2.30 44.32 -6.90
C VAL A 452 -1.00 43.66 -6.53
N LYS A 453 0.12 44.36 -6.69
CA LYS A 453 1.42 43.93 -6.16
C LYS A 453 1.40 44.13 -4.64
N ARG A 454 1.75 43.08 -3.89
CA ARG A 454 1.85 43.08 -2.43
C ARG A 454 2.97 44.04 -2.05
N ASN A 455 2.60 45.21 -1.53
CA ASN A 455 3.57 46.15 -0.98
C ASN A 455 3.91 45.70 0.45
N GLU A 456 5.18 45.45 0.74
CA GLU A 456 5.66 45.00 2.06
C GLU A 456 5.28 45.96 3.21
N ASN A 457 4.91 47.20 2.90
CA ASN A 457 4.62 48.24 3.89
C ASN A 457 3.20 48.17 4.51
N GLU A 458 2.20 47.58 3.85
CA GLU A 458 0.82 47.51 4.40
C GLU A 458 0.67 46.43 5.49
N ASP A 459 1.44 45.34 5.41
CA ASP A 459 1.38 44.24 6.40
C ASP A 459 2.08 44.62 7.74
N ALA A 460 2.90 45.68 7.76
CA ALA A 460 3.55 46.19 8.96
C ALA A 460 2.61 47.02 9.84
N GLU A 461 1.71 47.82 9.25
CA GLU A 461 0.73 48.62 10.00
C GLU A 461 -0.42 47.77 10.56
N GLY A 462 -0.79 46.67 9.90
CA GLY A 462 -1.84 45.76 10.35
C GLY A 462 -1.47 44.83 11.52
N ARG A 463 -0.19 44.74 11.91
CA ARG A 463 0.25 44.01 13.13
C ARG A 463 0.46 44.90 14.34
N SER A 464 0.40 46.22 14.17
CA SER A 464 0.51 47.21 15.25
C SER A 464 -0.84 47.68 15.82
N GLN A 465 -1.94 47.08 15.37
CA GLN A 465 -3.28 47.18 15.97
C GLN A 465 -3.70 45.80 16.48
#